data_AF-A0A821M6N9-F1
#
_entry.id   AF-A0A821M6N9-F1
#
_cell.length_a   1.000
_cell.length_b   1.000
_cell.length_c   1.000
_cell.angle_alpha   90.00
_cell.angle_beta   90.00
_cell.angle_gamma   90.00
#
_symmetry.space_group_name_H-M   'P 1'
#
loop_
_entity.id
_entity.type
_entity.pdbx_description
1 polymer ?
#
loop_
_entity_poly.entity_id
_entity_poly.type
_entity_poly.pdbx_seq_one_letter_code
_entity_poly.pdbx_strand_id
1 'polypeptide(L)'
;QPEKYWNIRLPNKLPPPKNPIDLLNLPCLGYLEQTVATAIIKSLTATGCFKPKFPFLSVQASALTYMAYHLKAYNTKSSDYLRRKFRRKLYIFEEQCELISYLAQKTTVRYKEPQKRSPDYNVKYETFFALRHNVPTLNWLT
;
A
#
# COMPACT_ATOMS: atom_id res chain seq x y z
N GLN A 1 26.49 42.75 19.03
CA GLN A 1 27.61 42.20 19.83
C GLN A 1 27.27 40.79 20.30
N PRO A 2 27.81 39.75 19.63
CA PRO A 2 27.65 38.33 20.01
C PRO A 2 28.21 38.02 21.41
N GLU A 3 29.18 38.81 21.85
CA GLU A 3 29.85 38.73 23.17
C GLU A 3 28.91 38.97 24.37
N LYS A 4 27.68 39.42 24.17
CA LYS A 4 26.68 39.50 25.26
C LYS A 4 26.07 38.15 25.63
N TYR A 5 26.12 37.16 24.74
CA TYR A 5 25.38 35.91 24.89
C TYR A 5 26.28 34.68 25.09
N TRP A 6 27.61 34.84 25.02
CA TRP A 6 28.56 33.72 25.03
C TRP A 6 28.61 32.93 26.36
N ASN A 7 28.26 33.59 27.47
CA ASN A 7 28.31 33.01 28.82
C ASN A 7 26.94 32.70 29.43
N ILE A 8 25.88 32.71 28.63
CA ILE A 8 24.54 32.43 29.13
C ILE A 8 24.42 30.93 29.40
N ARG A 9 24.28 30.57 30.68
CA ARG A 9 23.89 29.22 31.08
C ARG A 9 22.39 29.07 30.86
N LEU A 10 21.98 28.06 30.09
CA LEU A 10 20.57 27.72 30.02
C LEU A 10 20.08 27.36 31.43
N PRO A 11 18.87 27.77 31.82
CA PRO A 11 18.28 27.31 33.07
C PRO A 11 18.23 25.78 33.06
N ASN A 12 18.45 25.16 34.22
CA ASN A 12 18.35 23.73 34.40
C ASN A 12 16.91 23.29 34.08
N LYS A 13 16.66 22.92 32.81
CA LYS A 13 15.36 22.44 32.36
C LYS A 13 15.12 21.10 33.02
N LEU A 14 14.25 21.07 34.03
CA LEU A 14 13.69 19.81 34.49
C LEU A 14 12.90 19.19 33.33
N PRO A 15 13.03 17.88 33.09
CA PRO A 15 12.18 17.21 32.10
C PRO A 15 10.72 17.45 32.50
N PRO A 16 9.81 17.61 31.52
CA PRO A 16 8.38 17.69 31.81
C PRO A 16 7.95 16.50 32.69
N PRO A 17 7.05 16.71 33.65
CA PRO A 17 6.51 15.61 34.45
C PRO A 17 5.90 14.57 33.51
N LYS A 18 6.26 13.29 33.71
CA LYS A 18 5.81 12.16 32.90
C LYS A 18 4.36 11.77 33.24
N ASN A 19 3.45 12.72 33.19
CA ASN A 19 2.04 12.44 33.37
C ASN A 19 1.54 11.70 32.12
N PRO A 20 0.88 10.54 32.28
CA PRO A 20 0.33 9.82 31.13
C PRO A 20 -0.74 10.69 30.47
N ILE A 21 -0.52 11.05 29.21
CA ILE A 21 -1.51 11.74 28.40
C ILE A 21 -2.39 10.67 27.77
N ASP A 22 -3.70 10.77 28.01
CA ASP A 22 -4.66 9.88 27.37
C ASP A 22 -4.74 10.17 25.87
N LEU A 23 -4.59 9.12 25.07
CA LEU A 23 -4.63 9.16 23.61
C LEU A 23 -5.93 9.77 23.09
N LEU A 24 -7.06 9.50 23.75
CA LEU A 24 -8.38 9.99 23.33
C LEU A 24 -8.58 11.48 23.61
N ASN A 25 -7.79 12.05 24.52
CA ASN A 25 -7.86 13.46 24.88
C ASN A 25 -6.90 14.33 24.06
N LEU A 26 -6.17 13.74 23.11
CA LEU A 26 -5.30 14.49 22.21
C LEU A 26 -6.13 15.30 21.19
N PRO A 27 -5.66 16.49 20.78
CA PRO A 27 -6.17 17.16 19.60
C PRO A 27 -6.09 16.25 18.37
N CYS A 28 -7.00 16.43 17.40
CA CYS A 28 -7.15 15.57 16.22
C CYS A 28 -5.81 15.26 15.52
N LEU A 29 -4.95 16.26 15.33
CA LEU A 29 -3.62 16.06 14.72
C LEU A 29 -2.76 15.08 15.53
N GLY A 30 -2.64 15.28 16.84
CA GLY A 30 -1.86 14.41 17.72
C GLY A 30 -2.46 13.01 17.79
N TYR A 31 -3.78 12.87 17.81
CA TYR A 31 -4.44 11.57 17.75
C TYR A 31 -4.07 10.82 16.46
N LEU A 32 -4.16 11.47 15.29
CA LEU A 32 -3.83 10.83 14.01
C LEU A 32 -2.34 10.47 13.90
N GLU A 33 -1.47 11.36 14.38
CA GLU A 33 -0.02 11.14 14.42
C GLU A 33 0.34 9.89 15.24
N GLN A 34 -0.27 9.75 16.42
CA GLN A 34 0.01 8.65 17.33
C GLN A 34 -0.70 7.33 16.97
N THR A 35 -1.78 7.37 16.19
CA THR A 35 -2.59 6.17 15.89
C THR A 35 -2.36 5.59 14.50
N VAL A 36 -2.46 6.40 13.45
CA VAL A 36 -2.57 5.90 12.07
C VAL A 36 -1.43 6.37 11.17
N ALA A 37 -0.72 7.44 11.52
CA ALA A 37 0.26 8.06 10.64
C ALA A 37 1.32 7.06 10.15
N THR A 38 1.92 6.28 11.03
CA THR A 38 2.94 5.29 10.65
C THR A 38 2.39 4.25 9.66
N ALA A 39 1.16 3.78 9.85
CA ALA A 39 0.55 2.78 8.97
C ALA A 39 0.23 3.37 7.59
N ILE A 40 -0.31 4.60 7.56
CA ILE A 40 -0.63 5.33 6.32
C ILE A 40 0.65 5.62 5.54
N ILE A 41 1.68 6.18 6.19
CA ILE A 41 2.98 6.48 5.57
C ILE A 41 3.56 5.22 4.92
N LYS A 42 3.64 4.10 5.66
CA LYS A 42 4.14 2.83 5.12
C LYS A 42 3.35 2.36 3.90
N SER A 43 2.02 2.42 3.97
CA SER A 43 1.16 2.02 2.85
C SER A 43 1.33 2.91 1.62
N LEU A 44 1.45 4.23 1.81
CA LEU A 44 1.68 5.19 0.73
C LEU A 44 3.05 5.03 0.11
N THR A 45 4.10 4.84 0.92
CA THR A 45 5.45 4.56 0.43
C THR A 45 5.46 3.28 -0.41
N ALA A 46 4.88 2.18 0.09
CA ALA A 46 4.79 0.93 -0.67
C ALA A 46 4.04 1.13 -2.00
N THR A 47 2.92 1.85 -1.98
CA THR A 47 2.13 2.18 -3.18
C THR A 47 2.93 3.01 -4.19
N GLY A 48 3.69 3.99 -3.72
CA GLY A 48 4.54 4.84 -4.56
C GLY A 48 5.73 4.12 -5.17
N CYS A 49 6.31 3.16 -4.45
CA CYS A 49 7.39 2.30 -4.95
C CYS A 49 6.88 1.31 -6.01
N PHE A 50 5.74 0.64 -5.73
CA PHE A 50 5.20 -0.39 -6.61
C PHE A 50 4.43 0.17 -7.82
N LYS A 51 3.76 1.32 -7.67
CA LYS A 51 2.95 1.98 -8.71
C LYS A 51 1.88 1.06 -9.32
N PRO A 52 0.95 0.55 -8.50
CA PRO A 52 -0.01 -0.47 -8.93
C PRO A 52 -0.90 0.03 -10.07
N LYS A 53 -0.91 -0.72 -11.18
CA LYS A 53 -1.92 -0.59 -12.24
C LYS A 53 -2.61 -1.92 -12.44
N PHE A 54 -3.80 -2.06 -11.85
CA PHE A 54 -4.59 -3.26 -12.01
C PHE A 54 -5.32 -3.24 -13.37
N PRO A 55 -5.45 -4.39 -14.06
CA PRO A 55 -6.23 -4.50 -15.29
C PRO A 55 -7.65 -3.93 -15.14
N PHE A 56 -8.10 -3.14 -16.12
CA PHE A 56 -9.45 -2.54 -16.18
C PHE A 56 -9.87 -1.58 -15.05
N LEU A 57 -9.02 -1.35 -14.04
CA LEU A 57 -9.26 -0.33 -13.01
C LEU A 57 -8.60 1.00 -13.37
N SER A 58 -9.12 2.12 -12.84
CA SER A 58 -8.37 3.38 -12.90
C SER A 58 -7.09 3.28 -12.05
N VAL A 59 -6.11 4.14 -12.33
CA VAL A 59 -4.86 4.22 -11.53
C VAL A 59 -5.21 4.50 -10.06
N GLN A 60 -6.12 5.45 -9.83
CA GLN A 60 -6.57 5.81 -8.48
C GLN A 60 -7.22 4.62 -7.76
N ALA A 61 -8.12 3.88 -8.41
CA ALA A 61 -8.76 2.71 -7.81
C ALA A 61 -7.76 1.59 -7.50
N SER A 62 -6.78 1.38 -8.38
CA SER A 62 -5.70 0.40 -8.19
C SER A 62 -4.86 0.74 -6.96
N ALA A 63 -4.44 2.01 -6.85
CA ALA A 63 -3.68 2.52 -5.71
C ALA A 63 -4.45 2.40 -4.39
N LEU A 64 -5.73 2.80 -4.37
CA LEU A 64 -6.57 2.69 -3.17
C LEU A 64 -6.75 1.23 -2.72
N THR A 65 -6.95 0.31 -3.66
CA THR A 65 -7.09 -1.13 -3.35
C THR A 65 -5.80 -1.68 -2.77
N TYR A 66 -4.65 -1.35 -3.38
CA TYR A 66 -3.34 -1.74 -2.90
C TYR A 66 -3.07 -1.23 -1.48
N MET A 67 -3.32 0.06 -1.23
CA MET A 67 -3.20 0.67 0.09
C MET A 67 -4.08 -0.03 1.13
N ALA A 68 -5.34 -0.31 0.79
CA ALA A 68 -6.27 -0.97 1.70
C ALA A 68 -5.81 -2.38 2.09
N TYR A 69 -5.33 -3.16 1.12
CA TYR A 69 -4.73 -4.48 1.39
C TYR A 69 -3.48 -4.37 2.24
N HIS A 70 -2.59 -3.41 1.96
CA HIS A 70 -1.40 -3.16 2.75
C HIS A 70 -1.75 -2.83 4.21
N LEU A 71 -2.72 -1.95 4.45
CA LEU A 71 -3.18 -1.60 5.80
C LEU A 71 -3.73 -2.83 6.54
N LYS A 72 -4.55 -3.67 5.90
CA LYS A 72 -5.10 -4.89 6.51
C LYS A 72 -4.03 -5.96 6.76
N ALA A 73 -3.09 -6.13 5.83
CA ALA A 73 -2.03 -7.14 5.87
C ALA A 73 -1.00 -6.91 6.98
N TYR A 74 -0.78 -5.64 7.35
CA TYR A 74 0.25 -5.24 8.31
C TYR A 74 -0.31 -4.61 9.60
N ASN A 75 -1.62 -4.64 9.82
CA ASN A 75 -2.22 -4.22 11.09
C ASN A 75 -1.90 -5.22 12.21
N THR A 76 -1.03 -4.84 13.15
CA THR A 76 -0.63 -5.66 14.29
C THR A 76 -1.77 -5.95 15.26
N LYS A 77 -2.83 -5.12 15.26
CA LYS A 77 -4.03 -5.32 16.09
C LYS A 77 -5.04 -6.31 15.49
N SER A 78 -4.90 -6.65 14.20
CA SER A 78 -5.73 -7.68 13.56
C SER A 78 -5.30 -9.09 13.96
N SER A 79 -6.19 -10.09 13.84
CA SER A 79 -5.81 -11.49 14.05
C SER A 79 -4.78 -11.98 13.01
N ASP A 80 -3.97 -12.98 13.39
CA ASP A 80 -2.98 -13.60 12.50
C ASP A 80 -3.59 -14.14 11.22
N TYR A 81 -4.77 -14.77 11.34
CA TYR A 81 -5.52 -15.28 10.20
C TYR A 81 -5.84 -14.16 9.20
N LEU A 82 -6.37 -13.02 9.66
CA LEU A 82 -6.69 -11.90 8.79
C LEU A 82 -5.45 -11.31 8.13
N ARG A 83 -4.35 -11.14 8.89
CA ARG A 83 -3.09 -10.66 8.31
C ARG A 83 -2.60 -11.57 7.19
N ARG A 84 -2.60 -12.89 7.40
CA ARG A 84 -2.20 -13.88 6.38
C ARG A 84 -3.12 -13.85 5.16
N LYS A 85 -4.45 -13.78 5.37
CA LYS A 85 -5.45 -13.65 4.30
C LYS A 85 -5.15 -12.42 3.42
N PHE A 86 -4.93 -11.26 4.03
CA PHE A 86 -4.69 -10.02 3.28
C PHE A 86 -3.29 -9.93 2.69
N ARG A 87 -2.26 -10.52 3.30
CA ARG A 87 -0.94 -10.67 2.65
C ARG A 87 -1.03 -11.50 1.36
N ARG A 88 -1.79 -12.60 1.39
CA ARG A 88 -2.03 -13.41 0.19
C ARG A 88 -2.80 -12.65 -0.87
N LYS A 89 -3.85 -11.90 -0.49
CA LYS A 89 -4.59 -11.03 -1.42
C LYS A 89 -3.70 -9.96 -2.04
N LEU A 90 -2.82 -9.34 -1.24
CA LEU A 90 -1.87 -8.34 -1.71
C LEU A 90 -0.89 -8.93 -2.74
N TYR A 91 -0.31 -10.10 -2.44
CA TYR A 91 0.59 -10.80 -3.37
C TYR A 91 -0.08 -11.13 -4.71
N ILE A 92 -1.28 -11.71 -4.67
CA ILE A 92 -2.05 -12.03 -5.89
C ILE A 92 -2.36 -10.75 -6.68
N PHE A 93 -2.71 -9.66 -5.98
CA PHE A 93 -2.97 -8.38 -6.62
C PHE A 93 -1.72 -7.81 -7.31
N GLU A 94 -0.55 -7.94 -6.70
CA GLU A 94 0.73 -7.54 -7.31
C GLU A 94 1.01 -8.36 -8.59
N GLU A 95 0.86 -9.68 -8.54
CA GLU A 95 1.02 -10.53 -9.74
C GLU A 95 0.04 -10.15 -10.87
N GLN A 96 -1.20 -9.80 -10.52
CA GLN A 96 -2.21 -9.38 -11.48
C GLN A 96 -1.89 -8.01 -12.11
N CYS A 97 -1.24 -7.11 -11.38
CA CYS A 97 -0.77 -5.83 -11.93
C CYS A 97 0.35 -6.04 -12.97
N GLU A 98 1.26 -7.00 -12.72
CA GLU A 98 2.37 -7.33 -13.62
C GLU A 98 1.92 -7.95 -14.96
N LEU A 99 0.68 -8.45 -15.05
CA LEU A 99 0.13 -8.97 -16.31
C LEU A 99 0.17 -7.95 -17.44
N ILE A 100 -0.07 -6.66 -17.17
CA ILE A 100 -0.03 -5.60 -18.18
C ILE A 100 1.38 -5.49 -18.77
N SER A 101 2.38 -5.36 -17.89
CA SER A 101 3.80 -5.24 -18.26
C SER A 101 4.27 -6.47 -19.03
N TYR A 102 3.94 -7.67 -18.54
CA TYR A 102 4.29 -8.93 -19.17
C TYR A 102 3.69 -9.03 -20.59
N LEU A 103 2.38 -8.78 -20.72
CA LEU A 103 1.69 -8.89 -22.00
C LEU A 103 2.20 -7.83 -22.98
N ALA A 104 2.42 -6.59 -22.54
CA ALA A 104 2.98 -5.54 -23.39
C ALA A 104 4.36 -5.91 -23.95
N GLN A 105 5.22 -6.55 -23.16
CA GLN A 105 6.55 -6.97 -23.60
C GLN A 105 6.55 -8.19 -24.52
N LYS A 106 5.63 -9.14 -24.30
CA LYS A 106 5.58 -10.42 -25.02
C LYS A 106 4.66 -10.40 -26.25
N THR A 107 3.75 -9.42 -26.35
CA THR A 107 2.87 -9.27 -27.51
C THR A 107 3.67 -8.82 -28.72
N THR A 108 3.59 -9.58 -29.81
CA THR A 108 4.19 -9.20 -31.09
C THR A 108 3.26 -8.29 -31.87
N VAL A 109 3.83 -7.38 -32.68
CA VAL A 109 3.05 -6.48 -33.57
C VAL A 109 2.13 -7.26 -34.50
N ARG A 110 2.62 -8.40 -35.02
CA ARG A 110 1.81 -9.32 -35.83
C ARG A 110 1.05 -10.28 -34.93
N TYR A 111 -0.24 -10.45 -35.21
CA TYR A 111 -1.05 -11.47 -34.57
C TYR A 111 -0.45 -12.87 -34.82
N LYS A 112 -0.43 -13.67 -33.76
CA LYS A 112 -0.14 -15.10 -33.82
C LYS A 112 -1.37 -15.85 -33.34
N GLU A 113 -1.74 -16.96 -33.97
CA GLU A 113 -2.82 -17.82 -33.50
C GLU A 113 -2.47 -18.42 -32.13
N PRO A 114 -3.45 -18.73 -31.26
CA PRO A 114 -3.20 -19.30 -29.92
C PRO A 114 -2.31 -20.54 -29.94
N GLN A 115 -2.44 -21.39 -30.96
CA GLN A 115 -1.66 -22.62 -31.14
C GLN A 115 -0.17 -22.37 -31.40
N LYS A 116 0.18 -21.19 -31.91
CA LYS A 116 1.55 -20.78 -32.27
C LYS A 116 2.21 -19.91 -31.18
N ARG A 117 1.51 -19.63 -30.09
CA ARG A 117 2.01 -18.87 -28.93
C ARG A 117 2.55 -19.81 -27.87
N SER A 118 3.38 -19.30 -26.97
CA SER A 118 3.80 -20.06 -25.78
C SER A 118 2.58 -20.35 -24.89
N PRO A 119 2.49 -21.55 -24.28
CA PRO A 119 1.42 -21.89 -23.33
C PRO A 119 1.31 -20.88 -22.17
N ASP A 120 2.44 -20.43 -21.60
CA ASP A 120 2.47 -19.43 -20.51
C ASP A 120 1.82 -18.10 -20.93
N TYR A 121 2.08 -17.66 -22.17
CA TYR A 121 1.47 -16.44 -22.70
C TYR A 121 -0.05 -16.59 -22.80
N ASN A 122 -0.54 -17.73 -23.31
CA ASN A 122 -1.98 -17.97 -23.42
C ASN A 122 -2.65 -17.96 -22.05
N VAL A 123 -2.08 -18.65 -21.06
CA VAL A 123 -2.62 -18.66 -19.68
C VAL A 123 -2.68 -17.25 -19.10
N LYS A 124 -1.62 -16.45 -19.23
CA LYS A 124 -1.60 -15.06 -18.74
C LYS A 124 -2.55 -14.14 -19.51
N TYR A 125 -2.71 -14.36 -20.80
CA TYR A 125 -3.65 -13.62 -21.64
C TYR A 125 -5.10 -13.90 -21.22
N GLU A 126 -5.48 -15.17 -21.06
CA GLU A 126 -6.81 -15.55 -20.57
C GLU A 126 -7.06 -15.02 -19.15
N THR A 127 -6.06 -15.15 -18.26
CA THR A 127 -6.13 -14.62 -16.90
C THR A 127 -6.38 -13.12 -16.92
N PHE A 128 -5.67 -12.36 -17.76
CA PHE A 128 -5.87 -10.93 -17.91
C PHE A 128 -7.32 -10.60 -18.27
N PHE A 129 -7.91 -11.23 -19.30
CA PHE A 129 -9.30 -10.93 -19.68
C PHE A 129 -10.33 -11.39 -18.63
N ALA A 130 -10.07 -12.48 -17.91
CA ALA A 130 -10.93 -12.94 -16.82
C ALA A 130 -11.07 -11.90 -15.69
N LEU A 131 -10.07 -11.03 -15.49
CA LEU A 131 -10.12 -9.96 -14.49
C LEU A 131 -11.14 -8.86 -14.82
N ARG A 132 -11.57 -8.74 -16.08
CA ARG A 132 -12.60 -7.76 -16.48
C ARG A 132 -13.93 -7.99 -15.76
N HIS A 133 -14.23 -9.25 -15.45
CA HIS A 133 -15.47 -9.63 -14.76
C HIS A 133 -15.29 -9.74 -13.24
N ASN A 134 -14.04 -9.81 -12.76
CA ASN A 134 -13.69 -9.98 -11.35
C ASN A 134 -12.88 -8.78 -10.86
N VAL A 135 -13.47 -7.59 -10.96
CA VAL A 135 -12.81 -6.36 -10.55
C VAL A 135 -12.85 -6.23 -9.02
N PRO A 136 -11.72 -5.87 -8.37
CA PRO A 136 -11.73 -5.56 -6.95
C PRO A 136 -12.77 -4.49 -6.59
N THR A 137 -13.72 -4.85 -5.73
CA THR A 137 -14.74 -3.95 -5.20
C THR A 137 -14.56 -3.78 -3.69
N LEU A 138 -15.28 -2.83 -3.08
CA LEU A 138 -15.23 -2.58 -1.64
C LEU A 138 -15.54 -3.85 -0.82
N ASN A 139 -16.38 -4.74 -1.35
CA ASN A 139 -16.73 -6.05 -0.76
C ASN A 139 -15.52 -6.98 -0.60
N TRP A 140 -14.39 -6.72 -1.27
CA TRP A 140 -13.18 -7.53 -1.11
C TRP A 140 -12.37 -7.17 0.14
N LEU A 141 -12.72 -6.06 0.80
CA LEU A 141 -12.08 -5.56 2.02
C LEU A 141 -12.75 -6.07 3.32
N THR A 142 -13.90 -6.73 3.20
CA THR A 142 -14.56 -7.52 4.26
C THR A 142 -14.04 -8.96 4.27
#